data_AF-A0A1W0WM26-F1
#
_entry.id   AF-A0A1W0WM26-F1
#
_cell.length_a   1.000
_cell.length_b   1.000
_cell.length_c   1.000
_cell.angle_alpha   90.00
_cell.angle_beta   90.00
_cell.angle_gamma   90.00
#
_symmetry.space_group_name_H-M   'P 1'
#
loop_
_entity.id
_entity.type
_entity.pdbx_description
1 polymer ?
#
loop_
_entity_poly.entity_id
_entity_poly.type
_entity_poly.pdbx_seq_one_letter_code
_entity_poly.pdbx_strand_id
1 'polypeptide(L)'
;MELVTVVARSARQPNEQAGRPYHAPDLTMRTAEKKNPDPAKNNCYTYYLCVGTTVYEYGCAGGLMFDIKQQICNFEDQVKNCGLDAETTSPRPRFNTMEPICPPEQLACNGGQCLDKTKFCDGNDDCGDYSDEVLCGFTEDPNLAPSCNRTGCVLPDCFCSSGAATPPGIRDITTIPQMVVLTFDDAINVQNIDLYNTIFSANRTNKNACPIRGTFFVSHEYTNYQYVEKMWKDGHEIASHSITHRQPEKWWSNATKEEYTAEFEGERSILSQFANIPMSEVKGMRVPFLRPGWNAQYDMMTESGFLYDSSLVAPPSTPPLWPYTLDYRMSHKCIGFEQKCPTRTHPGVWEMVMNQHTTKSGYWCSMIDNCPDEGNVDRMYDFFQTNFKRFYETNRAPFGLYFHTLWFDTEAHVKAFTKFIDDLLAMPDVWFVTNWQVIEWMRNPTPIAQISQFKPWQCNDPTDIRNGDAVSNSQLLPSHVR
;
A
#
# COMPACT_ATOMS: atom_id res chain seq x y z
N MET A 1 -14.91 35.75 -9.68
CA MET A 1 -16.29 35.58 -9.17
C MET A 1 -16.68 34.14 -9.35
N GLU A 2 -16.79 33.39 -8.26
CA GLU A 2 -17.86 32.43 -8.03
C GLU A 2 -17.87 32.12 -6.53
N LEU A 3 -19.01 32.36 -5.90
CA LEU A 3 -19.29 32.09 -4.50
C LEU A 3 -19.58 30.61 -4.32
N VAL A 4 -19.02 30.00 -3.28
CA VAL A 4 -19.63 28.81 -2.66
C VAL A 4 -19.97 29.16 -1.22
N THR A 5 -21.26 29.30 -0.97
CA THR A 5 -21.87 29.44 0.35
C THR A 5 -21.98 28.05 0.98
N VAL A 6 -21.45 27.85 2.20
CA VAL A 6 -21.86 26.72 3.05
C VAL A 6 -22.21 27.23 4.46
N VAL A 7 -23.34 26.73 4.91
CA VAL A 7 -24.11 27.05 6.10
C VAL A 7 -23.38 26.60 7.36
N ALA A 8 -23.00 27.53 8.24
CA ALA A 8 -22.67 27.20 9.62
C ALA A 8 -23.98 26.98 10.39
N ARG A 9 -24.38 25.71 10.58
CA ARG A 9 -25.37 25.35 11.59
C ARG A 9 -24.77 25.69 12.97
N SER A 10 -25.55 26.43 13.75
CA SER A 10 -25.38 26.66 15.19
C SER A 10 -24.74 25.46 15.89
N ALA A 11 -23.46 25.58 16.23
CA ALA A 11 -22.85 24.73 17.23
C ALA A 11 -23.27 25.25 18.59
N ARG A 12 -24.15 24.50 19.26
CA ARG A 12 -24.35 24.59 20.71
C ARG A 12 -22.98 24.69 21.39
N GLN A 13 -22.86 25.60 22.36
CA GLN A 13 -21.80 25.52 23.38
C GLN A 13 -21.73 24.07 23.90
N PRO A 14 -20.58 23.38 23.80
CA PRO A 14 -20.38 22.16 24.55
C PRO A 14 -19.92 22.56 25.96
N ASN A 15 -20.69 22.08 26.93
CA ASN A 15 -20.31 21.98 28.33
C ASN A 15 -18.87 21.50 28.51
N GLU A 16 -18.26 21.98 29.60
CA GLU A 16 -17.10 21.40 30.26
C GLU A 16 -17.12 19.86 30.25
N GLN A 17 -16.24 19.25 29.48
CA GLN A 17 -15.67 17.94 29.80
C GLN A 17 -14.21 17.92 29.32
N ALA A 18 -13.31 17.78 30.30
CA ALA A 18 -11.87 17.88 30.17
C ALA A 18 -11.23 16.71 29.40
N GLY A 19 -10.14 17.00 28.67
CA GLY A 19 -9.00 16.07 28.55
C GLY A 19 -8.92 15.14 27.33
N ARG A 20 -9.31 15.56 26.12
CA ARG A 20 -8.98 14.80 24.88
C ARG A 20 -8.39 15.71 23.79
N PRO A 21 -7.43 15.21 22.98
CA PRO A 21 -6.97 15.90 21.78
C PRO A 21 -8.14 16.18 20.85
N TYR A 22 -8.21 17.40 20.31
CA TYR A 22 -9.28 17.82 19.41
C TYR A 22 -8.65 18.33 18.12
N HIS A 23 -9.08 17.79 16.97
CA HIS A 23 -8.65 18.29 15.67
C HIS A 23 -9.17 19.71 15.46
N ALA A 24 -8.30 20.61 14.98
CA ALA A 24 -8.76 21.83 14.34
C ALA A 24 -9.66 21.43 13.14
N PRO A 25 -10.79 22.13 12.91
CA PRO A 25 -11.71 21.75 11.84
C PRO A 25 -11.02 21.74 10.47
N ASP A 26 -11.11 20.60 9.78
CA ASP A 26 -10.70 20.28 8.41
C ASP A 26 -9.99 21.42 7.63
N LEU A 27 -8.66 21.42 7.67
CA LEU A 27 -7.77 22.40 7.04
C LEU A 27 -7.08 21.80 5.80
N THR A 28 -7.83 21.34 4.81
CA THR A 28 -7.27 20.76 3.59
C THR A 28 -6.50 21.74 2.68
N MET A 29 -6.33 23.03 3.04
CA MET A 29 -5.43 23.99 2.36
C MET A 29 -5.01 25.19 3.23
N ARG A 30 -4.83 25.03 4.56
CA ARG A 30 -4.66 26.19 5.45
C ARG A 30 -3.64 25.91 6.55
N THR A 31 -2.54 26.65 6.56
CA THR A 31 -1.56 26.65 7.65
C THR A 31 -2.00 27.62 8.74
N ALA A 32 -2.14 27.12 9.96
CA ALA A 32 -2.22 27.97 11.15
C ALA A 32 -0.81 28.36 11.61
N GLU A 33 -0.64 29.62 11.98
CA GLU A 33 0.61 30.23 12.40
C GLU A 33 0.52 30.67 13.87
N LYS A 34 1.64 30.73 14.57
CA LYS A 34 1.76 31.48 15.82
C LYS A 34 2.44 32.80 15.52
N LYS A 35 1.78 33.91 15.82
CA LYS A 35 2.46 35.20 15.87
C LYS A 35 2.40 35.69 17.31
N ASN A 36 3.48 35.47 18.07
CA ASN A 36 3.52 35.91 19.46
C ASN A 36 3.65 37.44 19.51
N PRO A 37 2.63 38.22 19.93
CA PRO A 37 2.74 39.68 20.01
C PRO A 37 3.53 40.13 21.25
N ASP A 38 3.87 39.20 22.17
CA ASP A 38 4.50 39.48 23.45
C ASP A 38 5.66 38.49 23.72
N PRO A 39 6.93 38.89 23.48
CA PRO A 39 8.12 38.05 23.74
C PRO A 39 8.26 37.60 25.19
N ALA A 40 7.52 38.20 26.13
CA ALA A 40 7.55 37.85 27.55
C ALA A 40 6.57 36.72 27.94
N LYS A 41 5.71 36.26 27.02
CA LYS A 41 4.76 35.17 27.25
C LYS A 41 4.95 34.07 26.21
N ASN A 42 5.79 33.11 26.53
CA ASN A 42 6.00 31.91 25.72
C ASN A 42 4.86 30.89 25.92
N ASN A 43 3.59 31.28 25.71
CA ASN A 43 2.46 30.36 25.89
C ASN A 43 1.98 29.85 24.52
N CYS A 44 2.31 28.60 24.21
CA CYS A 44 1.87 27.91 22.99
C CYS A 44 0.39 27.57 22.95
N TYR A 45 -0.39 28.23 23.79
CA TYR A 45 -1.82 28.11 23.91
C TYR A 45 -2.56 28.78 22.76
N THR A 46 -2.09 29.95 22.31
CA THR A 46 -2.75 30.75 21.27
C THR A 46 -2.18 30.43 19.90
N TYR A 47 -3.04 30.31 18.89
CA TYR A 47 -2.66 30.14 17.48
C TYR A 47 -3.59 30.97 16.58
N TYR A 48 -3.12 31.26 15.37
CA TYR A 48 -3.85 32.06 14.39
C TYR A 48 -4.12 31.25 13.13
N LEU A 49 -5.34 31.35 12.60
CA LEU A 49 -5.72 30.77 11.33
C LEU A 49 -5.89 31.89 10.29
N CYS A 50 -5.10 31.82 9.23
CA CYS A 50 -5.20 32.74 8.10
C CYS A 50 -6.17 32.18 7.05
N VAL A 51 -7.21 32.94 6.71
CA VAL A 51 -8.16 32.61 5.64
C VAL A 51 -8.19 33.75 4.64
N GLY A 52 -7.49 33.57 3.52
CA GLY A 52 -7.26 34.65 2.55
C GLY A 52 -6.42 35.76 3.18
N THR A 53 -6.99 36.96 3.31
CA THR A 53 -6.35 38.12 3.96
C THR A 53 -6.81 38.33 5.41
N THR A 54 -7.67 37.45 5.94
CA THR A 54 -8.28 37.60 7.26
C THR A 54 -7.61 36.66 8.25
N VAL A 55 -7.23 37.19 9.42
CA VAL A 55 -6.59 36.43 10.50
C VAL A 55 -7.60 36.18 11.61
N TYR A 56 -7.73 34.93 12.03
CA TYR A 56 -8.59 34.51 13.15
C TYR A 56 -7.73 33.99 14.30
N GLU A 57 -7.98 34.47 15.51
CA GLU A 57 -7.28 34.01 16.72
C GLU A 57 -8.05 32.90 17.42
N TYR A 58 -7.34 31.86 17.84
CA TYR A 58 -7.86 30.71 18.56
C TYR A 58 -6.96 30.35 19.75
N GLY A 59 -7.53 29.64 20.72
CA GLY A 59 -6.81 29.08 21.86
C GLY A 59 -7.09 27.59 22.03
N CYS A 60 -6.09 26.82 22.41
CA CYS A 60 -6.23 25.40 22.71
C CYS A 60 -7.01 25.17 24.01
N ALA A 61 -7.95 24.22 24.06
CA ALA A 61 -8.71 23.97 25.29
C ALA A 61 -7.88 23.27 26.36
N GLY A 62 -8.14 23.57 27.64
CA GLY A 62 -7.78 22.69 28.77
C GLY A 62 -6.29 22.40 28.97
N GLY A 63 -5.43 23.43 28.95
CA GLY A 63 -3.98 23.27 29.22
C GLY A 63 -3.20 22.61 28.07
N LEU A 64 -3.83 22.37 26.92
CA LEU A 64 -3.16 21.92 25.70
C LEU A 64 -2.38 23.05 25.05
N MET A 65 -1.35 22.68 24.30
CA MET A 65 -0.49 23.56 23.52
C MET A 65 -0.62 23.24 22.03
N PHE A 66 -0.57 24.25 21.17
CA PHE A 66 -0.64 24.07 19.73
C PHE A 66 0.71 23.56 19.19
N ASP A 67 0.69 22.38 18.57
CA ASP A 67 1.80 21.82 17.81
C ASP A 67 1.75 22.36 16.38
N ILE A 68 2.76 23.15 16.00
CA ILE A 68 2.81 23.82 14.69
C ILE A 68 3.06 22.84 13.54
N LYS A 69 3.76 21.73 13.77
CA LYS A 69 4.04 20.73 12.73
C LYS A 69 2.86 19.80 12.54
N GLN A 70 2.16 19.46 13.62
CA GLN A 70 1.00 18.57 13.57
C GLN A 70 -0.31 19.33 13.34
N GLN A 71 -0.30 20.67 13.47
CA GLN A 71 -1.46 21.55 13.33
C GLN A 71 -2.63 21.16 14.25
N ILE A 72 -2.33 20.71 15.48
CA ILE A 72 -3.30 20.29 16.50
C ILE A 72 -2.98 20.87 17.88
N CYS A 73 -3.96 20.89 18.77
CA CYS A 73 -3.74 21.11 20.20
C CYS A 73 -3.36 19.80 20.88
N ASN A 74 -2.09 19.68 21.30
CA ASN A 74 -1.50 18.49 21.92
C ASN A 74 -1.08 18.77 23.37
N PHE A 75 -0.74 17.73 24.12
CA PHE A 75 -0.25 17.88 25.49
C PHE A 75 1.11 18.59 25.51
N GLU A 76 1.34 19.43 26.51
CA GLU A 76 2.53 20.30 26.61
C GLU A 76 3.85 19.53 26.50
N ASP A 77 3.91 18.31 27.05
CA ASP A 77 5.09 17.44 26.99
C ASP A 77 5.41 16.94 25.57
N GLN A 78 4.40 16.84 24.70
CA GLN A 78 4.53 16.40 23.31
C GLN A 78 4.87 17.55 22.34
N VAL A 79 4.56 18.80 22.72
CA VAL A 79 4.79 19.99 21.88
C VAL A 79 6.24 20.47 22.01
N LYS A 80 7.15 19.90 21.21
CA LYS A 80 8.58 20.28 21.18
C LYS A 80 8.90 21.50 20.31
N ASN A 81 7.94 21.96 19.52
CA ASN A 81 8.07 23.04 18.52
C ASN A 81 7.35 24.33 18.94
N CYS A 82 7.20 24.54 20.25
CA CYS A 82 6.54 25.70 20.81
C CYS A 82 7.19 27.03 20.39
N GLY A 83 8.51 27.05 20.17
CA GLY A 83 9.25 28.23 19.74
C GLY A 83 9.28 28.51 18.23
N LEU A 84 8.51 27.78 17.41
CA LEU A 84 8.32 28.12 16.01
C LEU A 84 7.15 29.11 15.88
N ASP A 85 7.23 30.04 14.93
CA ASP A 85 6.14 30.98 14.64
C ASP A 85 5.30 30.51 13.43
N ALA A 86 5.93 29.86 12.46
CA ALA A 86 5.26 29.24 11.34
C ALA A 86 6.07 28.02 10.86
N GLU A 87 5.43 27.15 10.10
CA GLU A 87 6.17 26.19 9.29
C GLU A 87 6.89 26.98 8.19
N THR A 88 8.21 26.85 8.11
CA THR A 88 9.00 27.43 7.01
C THR A 88 8.57 26.73 5.73
N THR A 89 7.75 27.41 4.92
CA THR A 89 7.39 26.89 3.60
C THR A 89 8.61 27.00 2.71
N SER A 90 9.17 25.84 2.33
CA SER A 90 10.28 25.79 1.39
C SER A 90 9.86 26.44 0.06
N PRO A 91 10.71 27.31 -0.52
CA PRO A 91 10.37 28.00 -1.75
C PRO A 91 10.23 27.03 -2.92
N ARG A 92 9.43 27.40 -3.91
CA ARG A 92 9.22 26.58 -5.11
C ARG A 92 10.36 26.72 -6.11
N PRO A 93 10.79 25.63 -6.76
CA PRO A 93 11.82 25.68 -7.79
C PRO A 93 11.29 26.34 -9.07
N ARG A 94 12.19 26.80 -9.94
CA ARG A 94 11.87 27.61 -11.14
C ARG A 94 12.14 26.88 -12.45
N PHE A 95 11.87 25.58 -12.50
CA PHE A 95 12.05 24.80 -13.73
C PHE A 95 10.85 24.81 -14.69
N ASN A 96 9.65 25.20 -14.23
CA ASN A 96 8.42 25.29 -15.05
C ASN A 96 8.18 26.73 -15.57
N THR A 97 9.16 27.30 -16.27
CA THR A 97 9.08 28.66 -16.86
C THR A 97 8.81 28.62 -18.37
N MET A 98 8.26 29.70 -18.93
CA MET A 98 8.00 29.78 -20.38
C MET A 98 9.28 29.68 -21.22
N GLU A 99 10.39 30.19 -20.69
CA GLU A 99 11.73 30.04 -21.25
C GLU A 99 12.60 29.28 -20.24
N PRO A 100 13.34 28.22 -20.66
CA PRO A 100 14.21 27.47 -19.76
C PRO A 100 15.32 28.35 -19.18
N ILE A 101 15.44 28.38 -17.85
CA ILE A 101 16.52 29.11 -17.15
C ILE A 101 17.85 28.35 -17.29
N CYS A 102 17.78 27.02 -17.25
CA CYS A 102 18.95 26.14 -17.24
C CYS A 102 19.13 25.41 -18.58
N PRO A 103 20.36 24.93 -18.89
CA PRO A 103 20.61 24.04 -20.02
C PRO A 103 19.77 22.76 -19.98
N PRO A 104 19.68 22.01 -21.10
CA PRO A 104 19.07 20.68 -21.11
C PRO A 104 19.66 19.78 -20.01
N GLU A 105 18.81 18.91 -19.44
CA GLU A 105 19.15 18.00 -18.32
C GLU A 105 19.44 18.68 -16.97
N GLN A 106 19.31 20.02 -16.88
CA GLN A 106 19.41 20.77 -15.63
C GLN A 106 18.11 21.48 -15.30
N LEU A 107 17.85 21.66 -14.00
CA LEU A 107 16.66 22.31 -13.47
C LEU A 107 17.08 23.43 -12.51
N ALA A 108 16.28 24.49 -12.45
CA ALA A 108 16.58 25.67 -11.64
C ALA A 108 15.97 25.57 -10.24
N CYS A 109 16.81 25.71 -9.20
CA CYS A 109 16.40 26.01 -7.84
C CYS A 109 15.61 27.32 -7.77
N ASN A 110 14.97 27.62 -6.64
CA ASN A 110 14.30 28.92 -6.46
C ASN A 110 15.28 30.10 -6.60
N GLY A 111 16.51 29.94 -6.10
CA GLY A 111 17.59 30.92 -6.25
C GLY A 111 18.14 31.11 -7.68
N GLY A 112 17.69 30.29 -8.65
CA GLY A 112 18.16 30.31 -10.04
C GLY A 112 19.44 29.51 -10.29
N GLN A 113 19.98 28.83 -9.28
CA GLN A 113 21.07 27.87 -9.45
C GLN A 113 20.59 26.67 -10.27
N CYS A 114 21.39 26.27 -11.26
CA CYS A 114 21.13 25.10 -12.08
C CYS A 114 21.81 23.86 -11.48
N LEU A 115 21.02 22.82 -11.24
CA LEU A 115 21.50 21.51 -10.80
C LEU A 115 21.07 20.45 -11.81
N ASP A 116 21.75 19.31 -11.82
CA ASP A 116 21.32 18.16 -12.61
C ASP A 116 19.91 17.73 -12.20
N LYS A 117 19.06 17.36 -13.17
CA LYS A 117 17.68 16.96 -12.88
C LYS A 117 17.60 15.80 -11.88
N THR A 118 18.61 14.94 -11.81
CA THR A 118 18.68 13.80 -10.88
C THR A 118 18.78 14.22 -9.42
N LYS A 119 19.21 15.46 -9.15
CA LYS A 119 19.30 16.05 -7.80
C LYS A 119 17.97 16.62 -7.32
N PHE A 120 16.95 16.67 -8.18
CA PHE A 120 15.60 17.05 -7.77
C PHE A 120 14.83 15.82 -7.32
N CYS A 121 14.16 15.92 -6.19
CA CYS A 121 13.36 14.84 -5.63
C CYS A 121 14.19 13.59 -5.31
N ASP A 122 15.39 13.77 -4.76
CA ASP A 122 16.28 12.70 -4.33
C ASP A 122 16.38 12.55 -2.80
N GLY A 123 15.65 13.40 -2.06
CA GLY A 123 15.60 13.42 -0.60
C GLY A 123 16.70 14.25 0.06
N ASN A 124 17.60 14.87 -0.70
CA ASN A 124 18.66 15.75 -0.19
C ASN A 124 18.36 17.22 -0.52
N ASP A 125 18.86 18.15 0.31
CA ASP A 125 18.81 19.58 0.03
C ASP A 125 20.05 20.00 -0.78
N ASP A 126 19.99 19.86 -2.10
CA ASP A 126 21.08 20.27 -2.99
C ASP A 126 21.00 21.76 -3.36
N CYS A 127 19.80 22.35 -3.32
CA CYS A 127 19.63 23.79 -3.54
C CYS A 127 20.07 24.66 -2.34
N GLY A 128 20.16 24.09 -1.13
CA GLY A 128 20.44 24.78 0.13
C GLY A 128 19.25 25.57 0.70
N ASP A 129 18.12 25.58 -0.02
CA ASP A 129 16.83 26.15 0.38
C ASP A 129 15.68 25.14 0.29
N TYR A 130 15.99 23.86 0.04
CA TYR A 130 15.07 22.73 -0.09
C TYR A 130 14.10 22.85 -1.28
N SER A 131 14.31 23.79 -2.22
CA SER A 131 13.38 24.00 -3.34
C SER A 131 13.33 22.84 -4.34
N ASP A 132 14.39 22.06 -4.43
CA ASP A 132 14.51 20.81 -5.19
C ASP A 132 13.61 19.68 -4.70
N GLU A 133 13.20 19.71 -3.44
CA GLU A 133 12.41 18.64 -2.79
C GLU A 133 10.92 19.00 -2.60
N VAL A 134 10.48 20.13 -3.16
CA VAL A 134 9.09 20.62 -3.00
C VAL A 134 8.13 20.02 -4.02
N LEU A 135 8.53 19.96 -5.30
CA LEU A 135 7.67 19.53 -6.40
C LEU A 135 7.89 18.05 -6.73
N CYS A 136 7.74 17.19 -5.72
CA CYS A 136 8.02 15.75 -5.81
C CYS A 136 6.76 14.88 -5.79
N GLY A 137 5.59 15.50 -5.97
CA GLY A 137 4.31 14.82 -6.00
C GLY A 137 4.09 13.99 -7.26
N PHE A 138 3.08 13.11 -7.20
CA PHE A 138 2.67 12.21 -8.29
C PHE A 138 2.47 12.89 -9.66
N THR A 139 2.17 14.20 -9.69
CA THR A 139 1.97 14.98 -10.92
C THR A 139 3.03 16.05 -11.17
N GLU A 140 3.91 16.31 -10.22
CA GLU A 140 4.79 17.49 -10.20
C GLU A 140 6.27 17.13 -10.30
N ASP A 141 6.65 15.89 -9.98
CA ASP A 141 8.03 15.41 -10.06
C ASP A 141 8.62 15.70 -11.46
N PRO A 142 9.78 16.35 -11.57
CA PRO A 142 10.38 16.61 -12.88
C PRO A 142 10.92 15.34 -13.57
N ASN A 143 11.15 14.27 -12.81
CA ASN A 143 11.68 12.98 -13.27
C ASN A 143 10.60 11.89 -13.33
N LEU A 144 9.36 12.28 -13.61
CA LEU A 144 8.23 11.35 -13.71
C LEU A 144 8.48 10.21 -14.69
N ALA A 145 8.05 9.01 -14.28
CA ALA A 145 7.90 7.89 -15.17
C ALA A 145 7.02 8.29 -16.37
N PRO A 146 7.36 7.84 -17.59
CA PRO A 146 6.55 8.12 -18.75
C PRO A 146 5.16 7.49 -18.61
N SER A 147 4.18 8.09 -19.29
CA SER A 147 2.87 7.46 -19.47
C SER A 147 3.02 6.11 -20.17
N CYS A 148 2.16 5.15 -19.81
CA CYS A 148 2.18 3.80 -20.37
C CYS A 148 2.29 3.78 -21.90
N ASN A 149 3.33 3.11 -22.40
CA ASN A 149 3.50 2.79 -23.82
C ASN A 149 3.34 1.28 -24.04
N ARG A 150 2.16 0.87 -24.52
CA ARG A 150 1.83 -0.55 -24.75
C ARG A 150 2.69 -1.26 -25.80
N THR A 151 3.38 -0.52 -26.66
CA THR A 151 4.30 -1.12 -27.64
C THR A 151 5.64 -1.45 -27.00
N GLY A 152 6.07 -0.67 -26.01
CA GLY A 152 7.31 -0.91 -25.25
C GLY A 152 7.11 -1.82 -24.03
N CYS A 153 5.91 -1.80 -23.45
CA CYS A 153 5.55 -2.62 -22.29
C CYS A 153 4.85 -3.90 -22.72
N VAL A 154 5.61 -4.99 -22.79
CA VAL A 154 5.14 -6.29 -23.27
C VAL A 154 5.36 -7.40 -22.23
N LEU A 155 4.40 -8.32 -22.15
CA LEU A 155 4.52 -9.52 -21.34
C LEU A 155 5.67 -10.41 -21.86
N PRO A 156 6.34 -11.18 -20.99
CA PRO A 156 6.03 -11.41 -19.58
C PRO A 156 6.60 -10.37 -18.61
N ASP A 157 7.42 -9.44 -19.07
CA ASP A 157 8.24 -8.62 -18.16
C ASP A 157 7.58 -7.28 -17.79
N CYS A 158 6.66 -6.79 -18.63
CA CYS A 158 5.97 -5.53 -18.40
C CYS A 158 4.49 -5.64 -18.73
N PHE A 159 3.65 -5.08 -17.85
CA PHE A 159 2.25 -4.81 -18.16
C PHE A 159 1.83 -3.44 -17.62
N CYS A 160 1.34 -2.58 -18.51
CA CYS A 160 0.81 -1.28 -18.15
C CYS A 160 -0.49 -1.00 -18.92
N SER A 161 -1.30 -0.12 -18.35
CA SER A 161 -2.65 0.15 -18.85
C SER A 161 -3.07 1.57 -18.52
N SER A 162 -3.78 2.22 -19.44
CA SER A 162 -4.56 3.43 -19.13
C SER A 162 -5.85 3.02 -18.40
N GLY A 163 -5.76 2.85 -17.07
CA GLY A 163 -6.88 2.44 -16.22
C GLY A 163 -7.08 0.92 -16.13
N ALA A 164 -8.33 0.46 -16.13
CA ALA A 164 -8.75 -0.91 -15.78
C ALA A 164 -8.74 -1.92 -16.95
N ALA A 165 -7.86 -1.76 -17.94
CA ALA A 165 -7.83 -2.66 -19.09
C ALA A 165 -7.34 -4.06 -18.71
N THR A 166 -7.89 -5.08 -19.38
CA THR A 166 -7.46 -6.47 -19.24
C THR A 166 -6.08 -6.70 -19.88
N PRO A 167 -5.35 -7.73 -19.45
CA PRO A 167 -4.13 -8.18 -20.12
C PRO A 167 -4.32 -8.43 -21.62
N PRO A 168 -3.27 -8.19 -22.44
CA PRO A 168 -3.35 -8.39 -23.89
C PRO A 168 -3.63 -9.85 -24.25
N GLY A 169 -4.25 -10.07 -25.41
CA GLY A 169 -4.55 -11.42 -25.91
C GLY A 169 -5.90 -11.98 -25.47
N ILE A 170 -6.55 -11.38 -24.46
CA ILE A 170 -7.89 -11.80 -24.03
C ILE A 170 -8.95 -10.86 -24.60
N ARG A 171 -9.89 -11.41 -25.38
CA ARG A 171 -11.01 -10.66 -25.97
C ARG A 171 -12.34 -10.88 -25.25
N ASP A 172 -12.50 -12.04 -24.61
CA ASP A 172 -13.70 -12.44 -23.90
C ASP A 172 -13.36 -12.68 -22.43
N ILE A 173 -13.91 -11.83 -21.56
CA ILE A 173 -13.70 -11.89 -20.12
C ILE A 173 -14.13 -13.24 -19.52
N THR A 174 -15.09 -13.94 -20.12
CA THR A 174 -15.60 -15.23 -19.59
C THR A 174 -14.56 -16.34 -19.73
N THR A 175 -13.53 -16.12 -20.54
CA THR A 175 -12.40 -17.05 -20.68
C THR A 175 -11.32 -16.85 -19.61
N ILE A 176 -11.42 -15.79 -18.79
CA ILE A 176 -10.47 -15.48 -17.72
C ILE A 176 -10.89 -16.25 -16.46
N PRO A 177 -10.01 -17.04 -15.81
CA PRO A 177 -10.30 -17.56 -14.48
C PRO A 177 -10.45 -16.40 -13.50
N GLN A 178 -11.54 -16.36 -12.73
CA GLN A 178 -11.65 -15.39 -11.65
C GLN A 178 -10.71 -15.79 -10.52
N MET A 179 -9.61 -15.05 -10.40
CA MET A 179 -8.66 -15.22 -9.30
C MET A 179 -9.20 -14.56 -8.04
N VAL A 180 -9.15 -15.28 -6.92
CA VAL A 180 -9.43 -14.78 -5.58
C VAL A 180 -8.13 -14.88 -4.79
N VAL A 181 -7.69 -13.76 -4.22
CA VAL A 181 -6.43 -13.67 -3.48
C VAL A 181 -6.79 -13.43 -2.03
N LEU A 182 -6.45 -14.37 -1.16
CA LEU A 182 -6.57 -14.21 0.28
C LEU A 182 -5.22 -13.79 0.85
N THR A 183 -5.19 -12.69 1.60
CA THR A 183 -3.97 -12.30 2.32
C THR A 183 -4.21 -12.09 3.80
N PHE A 184 -3.20 -12.42 4.58
CA PHE A 184 -3.16 -12.20 6.02
C PHE A 184 -1.88 -11.45 6.36
N ASP A 185 -2.04 -10.36 7.10
CA ASP A 185 -0.94 -9.50 7.51
C ASP A 185 -0.60 -9.82 8.99
N ASP A 186 0.61 -9.41 9.40
CA ASP A 186 1.18 -9.58 10.74
C ASP A 186 1.69 -11.00 11.09
N ALA A 187 2.04 -11.15 12.38
CA ALA A 187 2.72 -12.31 12.92
C ALA A 187 1.89 -13.61 12.82
N ILE A 188 2.54 -14.70 12.43
CA ILE A 188 1.97 -16.05 12.50
C ILE A 188 2.36 -16.68 13.83
N ASN A 189 1.39 -17.02 14.67
CA ASN A 189 1.66 -17.55 16.01
C ASN A 189 0.53 -18.48 16.52
N VAL A 190 0.62 -18.86 17.79
CA VAL A 190 -0.34 -19.78 18.44
C VAL A 190 -1.77 -19.26 18.48
N GLN A 191 -1.99 -17.94 18.34
CA GLN A 191 -3.32 -17.34 18.40
C GLN A 191 -4.10 -17.49 17.09
N ASN A 192 -3.40 -17.58 15.94
CA ASN A 192 -4.04 -17.57 14.63
C ASN A 192 -3.83 -18.84 13.79
N ILE A 193 -2.92 -19.73 14.17
CA ILE A 193 -2.64 -20.95 13.39
C ILE A 193 -3.88 -21.86 13.21
N ASP A 194 -4.74 -21.97 14.23
CA ASP A 194 -5.97 -22.79 14.15
C ASP A 194 -7.02 -22.19 13.21
N LEU A 195 -7.10 -20.85 13.15
CA LEU A 195 -7.93 -20.15 12.18
C LEU A 195 -7.44 -20.44 10.76
N TYR A 196 -6.14 -20.37 10.51
CA TYR A 196 -5.57 -20.67 9.20
C TYR A 196 -5.84 -22.11 8.77
N ASN A 197 -5.69 -23.09 9.67
CA ASN A 197 -6.03 -24.49 9.41
C ASN A 197 -7.51 -24.69 9.07
N THR A 198 -8.40 -23.86 9.65
CA THR A 198 -9.84 -23.88 9.37
C THR A 198 -10.18 -23.25 8.03
N ILE A 199 -9.52 -22.15 7.66
CA ILE A 199 -9.72 -21.47 6.36
C ILE A 199 -9.14 -22.29 5.22
N PHE A 200 -7.92 -22.82 5.39
CA PHE A 200 -7.16 -23.56 4.39
C PHE A 200 -7.21 -25.07 4.59
N SER A 201 -8.36 -25.57 5.04
CA SER A 201 -8.59 -26.99 5.28
C SER A 201 -8.37 -27.82 4.02
N ALA A 202 -7.83 -29.04 4.18
CA ALA A 202 -7.43 -29.91 3.06
C ALA A 202 -8.59 -30.31 2.11
N ASN A 203 -9.84 -30.15 2.53
CA ASN A 203 -11.02 -30.40 1.70
C ASN A 203 -11.36 -29.24 0.73
N ARG A 204 -10.74 -28.07 0.88
CA ARG A 204 -10.93 -26.93 -0.02
C ARG A 204 -9.87 -26.95 -1.11
N THR A 205 -10.28 -27.39 -2.29
CA THR A 205 -9.39 -27.49 -3.46
C THR A 205 -9.91 -26.69 -4.63
N ASN A 206 -8.99 -26.10 -5.40
CA ASN A 206 -9.28 -25.60 -6.74
C ASN A 206 -9.61 -26.77 -7.70
N LYS A 207 -10.05 -26.46 -8.93
CA LYS A 207 -10.53 -27.46 -9.90
C LYS A 207 -9.46 -28.39 -10.45
N ASN A 208 -8.17 -28.12 -10.19
CA ASN A 208 -7.06 -29.04 -10.44
C ASN A 208 -6.77 -29.97 -9.25
N ALA A 209 -7.67 -30.04 -8.26
CA ALA A 209 -7.52 -30.81 -7.01
C ALA A 209 -6.37 -30.35 -6.10
N CYS A 210 -5.74 -29.21 -6.38
CA CYS A 210 -4.78 -28.61 -5.47
C CYS A 210 -5.50 -27.85 -4.37
N PRO A 211 -5.05 -27.94 -3.10
CA PRO A 211 -5.66 -27.18 -2.03
C PRO A 211 -5.50 -25.68 -2.27
N ILE A 212 -6.49 -24.91 -1.81
CA ILE A 212 -6.46 -23.46 -1.96
C ILE A 212 -5.28 -22.86 -1.21
N ARG A 213 -4.70 -21.79 -1.76
CA ARG A 213 -3.54 -21.10 -1.19
C ARG A 213 -3.87 -19.65 -0.86
N GLY A 214 -3.05 -19.07 -0.02
CA GLY A 214 -3.13 -17.68 0.43
C GLY A 214 -1.73 -17.11 0.59
N THR A 215 -1.65 -15.80 0.76
CA THR A 215 -0.39 -15.06 0.91
C THR A 215 -0.30 -14.48 2.30
N PHE A 216 0.80 -14.71 3.00
CA PHE A 216 1.01 -14.20 4.36
C PHE A 216 2.11 -13.15 4.32
N PHE A 217 1.76 -11.90 4.64
CA PHE A 217 2.72 -10.82 4.84
C PHE A 217 3.13 -10.83 6.30
N VAL A 218 4.28 -11.46 6.58
CA VAL A 218 4.72 -11.77 7.95
C VAL A 218 5.64 -10.67 8.48
N SER A 219 5.33 -10.18 9.68
CA SER A 219 6.21 -9.31 10.47
C SER A 219 6.97 -10.10 11.53
N HIS A 220 8.15 -9.62 11.95
CA HIS A 220 9.04 -10.38 12.84
C HIS A 220 8.46 -10.59 14.24
N GLU A 221 7.98 -9.51 14.86
CA GLU A 221 7.68 -9.50 16.28
C GLU A 221 6.56 -10.51 16.62
N TYR A 222 6.82 -11.38 17.60
CA TYR A 222 5.91 -12.46 18.03
C TYR A 222 5.60 -13.56 17.01
N THR A 223 6.30 -13.59 15.87
CA THR A 223 6.16 -14.68 14.89
C THR A 223 6.79 -15.98 15.39
N ASN A 224 6.05 -17.07 15.27
CA ASN A 224 6.55 -18.43 15.44
C ASN A 224 6.98 -18.99 14.07
N TYR A 225 8.28 -18.96 13.82
CA TYR A 225 8.86 -19.40 12.54
C TYR A 225 8.67 -20.89 12.22
N GLN A 226 8.39 -21.74 13.22
CA GLN A 226 8.01 -23.14 12.95
C GLN A 226 6.65 -23.22 12.24
N TYR A 227 5.71 -22.36 12.62
CA TYR A 227 4.43 -22.27 11.92
C TYR A 227 4.59 -21.62 10.55
N VAL A 228 5.45 -20.62 10.41
CA VAL A 228 5.78 -20.03 9.10
C VAL A 228 6.35 -21.09 8.14
N GLU A 229 7.31 -21.90 8.61
CA GLU A 229 7.88 -23.01 7.82
C GLU A 229 6.78 -24.00 7.40
N LYS A 230 5.89 -24.36 8.33
CA LYS A 230 4.76 -25.25 8.04
C LYS A 230 3.84 -24.66 6.97
N MET A 231 3.45 -23.40 7.10
CA MET A 231 2.56 -22.73 6.15
C MET A 231 3.20 -22.65 4.76
N TRP A 232 4.49 -22.35 4.67
CA TRP A 232 5.22 -22.38 3.41
C TRP A 232 5.26 -23.79 2.80
N LYS A 233 5.56 -24.83 3.59
CA LYS A 233 5.55 -26.24 3.16
C LYS A 233 4.17 -26.72 2.73
N ASP A 234 3.10 -26.23 3.36
CA ASP A 234 1.73 -26.50 2.93
C ASP A 234 1.41 -25.84 1.59
N GLY A 235 2.28 -24.97 1.06
CA GLY A 235 2.20 -24.37 -0.27
C GLY A 235 1.69 -22.93 -0.28
N HIS A 236 1.49 -22.30 0.89
CA HIS A 236 1.16 -20.89 0.98
C HIS A 236 2.35 -20.02 0.58
N GLU A 237 2.06 -18.79 0.13
CA GLU A 237 3.10 -17.80 -0.13
C GLU A 237 3.43 -17.07 1.17
N ILE A 238 4.72 -16.90 1.45
CA ILE A 238 5.23 -16.11 2.58
C ILE A 238 5.96 -14.90 1.99
N ALA A 239 5.54 -13.71 2.42
CA ALA A 239 6.02 -12.42 1.96
C ALA A 239 6.45 -11.55 3.17
N SER A 240 7.28 -10.54 2.92
CA SER A 240 7.84 -9.67 3.96
C SER A 240 6.85 -8.57 4.37
N HIS A 241 6.66 -8.37 5.67
CA HIS A 241 5.86 -7.26 6.24
C HIS A 241 6.67 -6.42 7.23
N SER A 242 7.95 -6.21 6.92
CA SER A 242 8.96 -5.56 7.76
C SER A 242 9.34 -6.34 9.03
N ILE A 243 10.47 -5.96 9.65
CA ILE A 243 10.86 -6.51 10.94
C ILE A 243 10.02 -5.85 12.04
N THR A 244 10.03 -4.53 12.08
CA THR A 244 9.60 -3.82 13.29
C THR A 244 8.12 -3.48 13.32
N HIS A 245 7.45 -3.45 12.17
CA HIS A 245 6.08 -2.94 12.04
C HIS A 245 5.89 -1.60 12.80
N ARG A 246 6.95 -0.78 12.81
CA ARG A 246 7.09 0.36 13.71
C ARG A 246 6.08 1.48 13.47
N GLN A 247 5.75 2.13 14.57
CA GLN A 247 5.13 3.46 14.61
C GLN A 247 6.20 4.56 14.68
N PRO A 248 5.87 5.81 14.31
CA PRO A 248 4.61 6.27 13.71
C PRO A 248 4.48 5.87 12.23
N GLU A 249 3.26 5.73 11.73
CA GLU A 249 2.96 5.44 10.32
C GLU A 249 3.71 6.33 9.31
N LYS A 250 3.87 7.62 9.62
CA LYS A 250 4.57 8.60 8.77
C LYS A 250 6.07 8.33 8.62
N TRP A 251 6.66 7.48 9.47
CA TRP A 251 8.04 7.07 9.32
C TRP A 251 8.23 6.32 7.99
N TRP A 252 7.34 5.38 7.65
CA TRP A 252 7.42 4.61 6.40
C TRP A 252 7.46 5.50 5.16
N SER A 253 6.60 6.51 5.09
CA SER A 253 6.57 7.45 3.96
C SER A 253 7.83 8.31 3.80
N ASN A 254 8.70 8.36 4.82
CA ASN A 254 9.94 9.16 4.80
C ASN A 254 11.19 8.30 5.01
N ALA A 255 11.04 6.97 5.09
CA ALA A 255 12.16 6.08 5.35
C ALA A 255 13.10 6.06 4.13
N THR A 256 14.41 6.02 4.38
CA THR A 256 15.41 5.94 3.31
C THR A 256 15.45 4.55 2.70
N LYS A 257 16.12 4.41 1.55
CA LYS A 257 16.32 3.12 0.89
C LYS A 257 17.03 2.12 1.82
N GLU A 258 18.02 2.59 2.60
CA GLU A 258 18.77 1.78 3.56
C GLU A 258 17.89 1.32 4.72
N GLU A 259 17.00 2.19 5.21
CA GLU A 259 16.01 1.82 6.23
C GLU A 259 15.01 0.78 5.69
N TYR A 260 14.53 0.95 4.45
CA TYR A 260 13.72 -0.06 3.75
C TYR A 260 14.47 -1.39 3.58
N THR A 261 15.78 -1.34 3.29
CA THR A 261 16.62 -2.53 3.16
C THR A 261 16.70 -3.26 4.50
N ALA A 262 16.96 -2.54 5.59
CA ALA A 262 17.02 -3.09 6.93
C ALA A 262 15.69 -3.73 7.37
N GLU A 263 14.55 -3.14 6.99
CA GLU A 263 13.23 -3.64 7.36
C GLU A 263 12.76 -4.81 6.48
N PHE A 264 12.90 -4.73 5.14
CA PHE A 264 12.27 -5.72 4.25
C PHE A 264 13.23 -6.82 3.80
N GLU A 265 14.44 -6.47 3.37
CA GLU A 265 15.46 -7.48 3.08
C GLU A 265 15.95 -8.15 4.37
N GLY A 266 16.01 -7.40 5.46
CA GLY A 266 16.23 -7.94 6.80
C GLY A 266 15.19 -9.00 7.16
N GLU A 267 13.89 -8.70 7.03
CA GLU A 267 12.84 -9.69 7.32
C GLU A 267 12.90 -10.89 6.37
N ARG A 268 13.21 -10.69 5.08
CA ARG A 268 13.46 -11.78 4.13
C ARG A 268 14.58 -12.71 4.61
N SER A 269 15.64 -12.15 5.18
CA SER A 269 16.76 -12.91 5.75
C SER A 269 16.34 -13.67 7.01
N ILE A 270 15.52 -13.06 7.87
CA ILE A 270 14.98 -13.68 9.08
C ILE A 270 14.05 -14.85 8.72
N LEU A 271 13.09 -14.65 7.82
CA LEU A 271 12.22 -15.71 7.30
C LEU A 271 13.04 -16.87 6.73
N SER A 272 14.12 -16.54 6.01
CA SER A 272 14.99 -17.58 5.45
C SER A 272 15.72 -18.37 6.50
N GLN A 273 16.30 -17.68 7.48
CA GLN A 273 17.11 -18.30 8.52
C GLN A 273 16.26 -19.11 9.51
N PHE A 274 15.13 -18.57 9.96
CA PHE A 274 14.35 -19.15 11.06
C PHE A 274 13.20 -20.04 10.61
N ALA A 275 12.65 -19.84 9.41
CA ALA A 275 11.61 -20.71 8.83
C ALA A 275 12.13 -21.59 7.68
N ASN A 276 13.45 -21.59 7.41
CA ASN A 276 14.08 -22.42 6.37
C ASN A 276 13.46 -22.23 4.97
N ILE A 277 13.00 -21.02 4.68
CA ILE A 277 12.45 -20.62 3.38
C ILE A 277 13.61 -20.10 2.53
N PRO A 278 13.86 -20.59 1.31
CA PRO A 278 14.87 -19.97 0.45
C PRO A 278 14.57 -18.50 0.22
N MET A 279 15.56 -17.60 0.32
CA MET A 279 15.32 -16.15 0.13
C MET A 279 14.64 -15.84 -1.20
N SER A 280 14.89 -16.63 -2.25
CA SER A 280 14.25 -16.53 -3.57
C SER A 280 12.75 -16.83 -3.56
N GLU A 281 12.23 -17.48 -2.52
CA GLU A 281 10.80 -17.77 -2.36
C GLU A 281 10.04 -16.66 -1.63
N VAL A 282 10.73 -15.76 -0.93
CA VAL A 282 10.12 -14.55 -0.33
C VAL A 282 10.14 -13.44 -1.39
N LYS A 283 9.15 -13.50 -2.29
CA LYS A 283 9.11 -12.69 -3.52
C LYS A 283 8.41 -11.35 -3.34
N GLY A 284 7.47 -11.28 -2.40
CA GLY A 284 6.62 -10.12 -2.20
C GLY A 284 6.92 -9.35 -0.92
N MET A 285 6.43 -8.11 -0.89
CA MET A 285 6.32 -7.33 0.34
C MET A 285 5.02 -6.53 0.40
N ARG A 286 4.64 -6.14 1.62
CA ARG A 286 3.60 -5.15 1.90
C ARG A 286 4.10 -4.23 3.00
N VAL A 287 3.91 -2.93 2.85
CA VAL A 287 4.37 -1.95 3.83
C VAL A 287 3.36 -1.80 4.97
N PRO A 288 3.80 -1.82 6.24
CA PRO A 288 2.94 -1.60 7.39
C PRO A 288 2.02 -0.38 7.22
N PHE A 289 0.78 -0.52 7.68
CA PHE A 289 -0.27 0.50 7.62
C PHE A 289 -0.63 0.97 6.20
N LEU A 290 -0.17 0.25 5.16
CA LEU A 290 -0.30 0.63 3.75
C LEU A 290 0.23 2.06 3.52
N ARG A 291 1.44 2.35 4.02
CA ARG A 291 2.14 3.65 3.90
C ARG A 291 3.30 3.55 2.92
N PRO A 292 3.08 3.79 1.61
CA PRO A 292 4.15 3.66 0.62
C PRO A 292 5.28 4.64 0.89
N GLY A 293 6.51 4.18 0.64
CA GLY A 293 7.78 4.86 0.92
C GLY A 293 8.33 5.67 -0.23
N TRP A 294 7.45 6.22 -1.07
CA TRP A 294 7.84 6.94 -2.28
C TRP A 294 8.81 6.14 -3.16
N ASN A 295 9.73 6.77 -3.88
CA ASN A 295 10.70 6.06 -4.73
C ASN A 295 11.68 5.19 -3.94
N ALA A 296 12.04 5.58 -2.71
CA ALA A 296 13.02 4.87 -1.89
C ALA A 296 12.64 3.40 -1.62
N GLN A 297 11.34 3.14 -1.41
CA GLN A 297 10.80 1.77 -1.29
C GLN A 297 11.11 0.94 -2.54
N TYR A 298 10.80 1.47 -3.73
CA TYR A 298 10.88 0.71 -4.98
C TYR A 298 12.30 0.65 -5.55
N ASP A 299 13.14 1.64 -5.24
CA ASP A 299 14.58 1.58 -5.46
C ASP A 299 15.18 0.41 -4.66
N MET A 300 14.81 0.28 -3.37
CA MET A 300 15.22 -0.85 -2.54
C MET A 300 14.73 -2.17 -3.13
N MET A 301 13.47 -2.24 -3.55
CA MET A 301 12.90 -3.46 -4.13
C MET A 301 13.66 -3.91 -5.39
N THR A 302 13.98 -2.95 -6.27
CA THR A 302 14.73 -3.20 -7.51
C THR A 302 16.12 -3.73 -7.20
N GLU A 303 16.83 -3.12 -6.26
CA GLU A 303 18.20 -3.54 -5.86
C GLU A 303 18.20 -4.88 -5.11
N SER A 304 17.22 -5.11 -4.25
CA SER A 304 17.10 -6.33 -3.42
C SER A 304 16.47 -7.50 -4.19
N GLY A 305 15.89 -7.26 -5.37
CA GLY A 305 15.24 -8.29 -6.19
C GLY A 305 13.89 -8.77 -5.63
N PHE A 306 13.12 -7.89 -4.97
CA PHE A 306 11.70 -8.18 -4.70
C PHE A 306 10.92 -8.17 -6.02
N LEU A 307 10.03 -9.16 -6.20
CA LEU A 307 9.23 -9.28 -7.42
C LEU A 307 8.06 -8.29 -7.41
N TYR A 308 7.39 -8.13 -6.26
CA TYR A 308 6.19 -7.32 -6.19
C TYR A 308 5.95 -6.64 -4.84
N ASP A 309 5.28 -5.49 -4.92
CA ASP A 309 4.66 -4.79 -3.79
C ASP A 309 3.15 -5.02 -3.80
N SER A 310 2.53 -4.97 -2.64
CA SER A 310 1.07 -4.94 -2.50
C SER A 310 0.68 -3.91 -1.45
N SER A 311 1.13 -2.68 -1.63
CA SER A 311 0.89 -1.58 -0.68
C SER A 311 0.14 -0.41 -1.31
N LEU A 312 0.05 -0.35 -2.65
CA LEU A 312 -0.65 0.74 -3.32
C LEU A 312 -2.14 0.43 -3.40
N VAL A 313 -2.91 1.29 -2.75
CA VAL A 313 -4.38 1.25 -2.81
C VAL A 313 -4.85 2.02 -4.03
N ALA A 314 -5.71 1.40 -4.84
CA ALA A 314 -6.37 2.07 -5.95
C ALA A 314 -7.66 2.76 -5.49
N PRO A 315 -7.96 3.97 -6.00
CA PRO A 315 -9.27 4.57 -5.81
C PRO A 315 -10.40 3.63 -6.25
N PRO A 316 -11.60 3.82 -5.69
CA PRO A 316 -12.80 3.11 -6.10
C PRO A 316 -12.99 3.13 -7.62
N SER A 317 -13.10 1.96 -8.23
CA SER A 317 -13.25 1.84 -9.68
C SER A 317 -14.14 0.66 -10.07
N THR A 318 -14.82 0.80 -11.20
CA THR A 318 -15.57 -0.28 -11.85
C THR A 318 -15.41 -0.06 -13.36
N PRO A 319 -14.70 -0.94 -14.08
CA PRO A 319 -14.06 -2.16 -13.58
C PRO A 319 -12.88 -1.92 -12.62
N PRO A 320 -12.54 -2.88 -11.74
CA PRO A 320 -11.34 -2.83 -10.89
C PRO A 320 -10.03 -2.90 -11.68
N LEU A 321 -8.91 -2.53 -11.07
CA LEU A 321 -7.59 -2.55 -11.71
C LEU A 321 -6.95 -3.94 -11.67
N TRP A 322 -6.29 -4.31 -12.76
CA TRP A 322 -5.37 -5.43 -12.81
C TRP A 322 -4.00 -5.04 -12.23
N PRO A 323 -3.20 -5.99 -11.72
CA PRO A 323 -1.80 -5.77 -11.39
C PRO A 323 -1.04 -5.16 -12.58
N TYR A 324 -0.03 -4.35 -12.31
CA TYR A 324 0.77 -3.69 -13.34
C TYR A 324 2.22 -3.56 -12.90
N THR A 325 3.13 -3.32 -13.83
CA THR A 325 4.53 -3.06 -13.49
C THR A 325 4.82 -1.57 -13.40
N LEU A 326 5.83 -1.22 -12.61
CA LEU A 326 6.27 0.17 -12.39
C LEU A 326 7.32 0.64 -13.40
N ASP A 327 7.47 -0.04 -14.54
CA ASP A 327 8.21 0.44 -15.72
C ASP A 327 7.68 1.80 -16.22
N TYR A 328 6.39 2.03 -16.02
CA TYR A 328 5.65 3.23 -16.42
C TYR A 328 4.88 3.80 -15.23
N ARG A 329 4.42 5.04 -15.40
CA ARG A 329 3.60 5.73 -14.40
C ARG A 329 2.38 4.90 -13.99
N MET A 330 2.08 4.91 -12.70
CA MET A 330 0.89 4.24 -12.14
C MET A 330 -0.39 4.62 -12.91
N SER A 331 -1.27 3.63 -13.07
CA SER A 331 -2.53 3.76 -13.81
C SER A 331 -3.65 4.46 -13.05
N HIS A 332 -3.39 4.88 -11.81
CA HIS A 332 -4.37 5.51 -10.93
C HIS A 332 -3.74 6.59 -10.04
N LYS A 333 -4.61 7.40 -9.41
CA LYS A 333 -4.18 8.42 -8.47
C LYS A 333 -3.60 7.76 -7.21
N CYS A 334 -2.59 8.40 -6.63
CA CYS A 334 -2.17 8.14 -5.26
C CYS A 334 -3.29 8.59 -4.30
N ILE A 335 -3.76 7.68 -3.44
CA ILE A 335 -4.84 7.97 -2.49
C ILE A 335 -4.42 7.65 -1.07
N GLY A 336 -5.02 8.38 -0.13
CA GLY A 336 -4.72 8.34 1.30
C GLY A 336 -4.06 9.63 1.78
N PHE A 337 -4.23 9.94 3.05
CA PHE A 337 -3.76 11.18 3.64
C PHE A 337 -2.23 11.23 3.67
N GLU A 338 -1.62 12.25 3.04
CA GLU A 338 -0.16 12.45 2.94
C GLU A 338 0.62 11.23 2.38
N GLN A 339 -0.03 10.40 1.56
CA GLN A 339 0.65 9.25 0.95
C GLN A 339 1.63 9.68 -0.12
N LYS A 340 2.80 9.03 -0.17
CA LYS A 340 3.84 9.24 -1.17
C LYS A 340 4.00 8.00 -2.05
N CYS A 341 3.23 7.92 -3.13
CA CYS A 341 3.32 6.84 -4.12
C CYS A 341 4.51 7.05 -5.06
N PRO A 342 5.05 6.00 -5.72
CA PRO A 342 6.21 6.12 -6.60
C PRO A 342 5.91 7.05 -7.77
N THR A 343 6.88 7.90 -8.10
CA THR A 343 6.81 8.85 -9.23
C THR A 343 7.69 8.43 -10.39
N ARG A 344 8.75 7.67 -10.13
CA ARG A 344 9.78 7.27 -11.09
C ARG A 344 9.57 5.85 -11.62
N THR A 345 10.36 5.50 -12.62
CA THR A 345 10.36 4.17 -13.24
C THR A 345 11.13 3.17 -12.37
N HIS A 346 10.50 2.04 -12.06
CA HIS A 346 11.06 0.90 -11.32
C HIS A 346 10.85 -0.39 -12.13
N PRO A 347 11.73 -0.68 -13.11
CA PRO A 347 11.50 -1.73 -14.09
C PRO A 347 11.34 -3.13 -13.48
N GLY A 348 10.35 -3.88 -13.94
CA GLY A 348 10.12 -5.26 -13.52
C GLY A 348 9.53 -5.45 -12.12
N VAL A 349 9.39 -4.39 -11.32
CA VAL A 349 8.65 -4.45 -10.05
C VAL A 349 7.16 -4.45 -10.35
N TRP A 350 6.47 -5.50 -9.93
CA TRP A 350 5.02 -5.63 -10.03
C TRP A 350 4.31 -4.95 -8.86
N GLU A 351 3.20 -4.28 -9.13
CA GLU A 351 2.26 -3.83 -8.12
C GLU A 351 1.03 -4.73 -8.14
N MET A 352 0.87 -5.51 -7.06
CA MET A 352 -0.36 -6.23 -6.72
C MET A 352 -1.34 -5.26 -6.06
N VAL A 353 -1.88 -4.37 -6.90
CA VAL A 353 -2.70 -3.23 -6.51
C VAL A 353 -3.91 -3.63 -5.66
N MET A 354 -4.10 -2.93 -4.54
CA MET A 354 -5.20 -3.18 -3.62
C MET A 354 -6.45 -2.40 -4.04
N ASN A 355 -7.35 -3.06 -4.76
CA ASN A 355 -8.65 -2.49 -5.13
C ASN A 355 -9.59 -2.39 -3.91
N GLN A 356 -10.11 -1.19 -3.61
CA GLN A 356 -10.98 -0.98 -2.45
C GLN A 356 -12.34 -1.70 -2.57
N HIS A 357 -12.80 -2.29 -1.48
CA HIS A 357 -14.16 -2.80 -1.30
C HIS A 357 -15.15 -1.67 -1.08
N THR A 358 -16.41 -1.94 -1.40
CA THR A 358 -17.54 -1.01 -1.16
C THR A 358 -18.56 -1.63 -0.23
N THR A 359 -19.04 -0.86 0.73
CA THR A 359 -20.17 -1.24 1.57
C THR A 359 -21.48 -0.74 0.97
N LYS A 360 -22.61 -1.30 1.41
CA LYS A 360 -23.94 -0.79 0.99
C LYS A 360 -24.19 0.66 1.39
N SER A 361 -23.56 1.09 2.48
CA SER A 361 -23.61 2.46 2.97
C SER A 361 -22.75 3.44 2.16
N GLY A 362 -22.02 2.96 1.15
CA GLY A 362 -21.21 3.79 0.25
C GLY A 362 -19.80 4.10 0.78
N TYR A 363 -19.35 3.41 1.84
CA TYR A 363 -17.98 3.52 2.32
C TYR A 363 -17.05 2.65 1.48
N TRP A 364 -15.79 3.07 1.42
CA TRP A 364 -14.73 2.37 0.72
C TRP A 364 -13.59 2.04 1.67
N CYS A 365 -13.06 0.84 1.54
CA CYS A 365 -12.06 0.28 2.45
C CYS A 365 -11.14 -0.66 1.69
N SER A 366 -9.86 -0.69 2.03
CA SER A 366 -8.88 -1.58 1.40
C SER A 366 -8.83 -2.90 2.15
N MET A 367 -8.42 -2.86 3.42
CA MET A 367 -8.48 -4.01 4.33
C MET A 367 -9.93 -4.26 4.77
N ILE A 368 -10.31 -5.53 4.94
CA ILE A 368 -11.68 -5.90 5.31
C ILE A 368 -12.01 -5.44 6.74
N ASP A 369 -11.03 -5.46 7.64
CA ASP A 369 -11.17 -4.95 9.01
C ASP A 369 -11.32 -3.43 9.10
N ASN A 370 -10.96 -2.68 8.05
CA ASN A 370 -11.20 -1.24 7.95
C ASN A 370 -12.57 -0.91 7.35
N CYS A 371 -13.32 -1.91 6.89
CA CYS A 371 -14.69 -1.71 6.44
C CYS A 371 -15.63 -1.62 7.65
N PRO A 372 -16.64 -0.72 7.63
CA PRO A 372 -17.72 -0.75 8.61
C PRO A 372 -18.33 -2.15 8.70
N ASP A 373 -18.44 -2.68 9.92
CA ASP A 373 -19.06 -3.98 10.18
C ASP A 373 -20.54 -3.97 9.73
N GLU A 374 -20.93 -4.93 8.91
CA GLU A 374 -22.31 -5.07 8.43
C GLU A 374 -23.20 -5.83 9.43
N GLY A 375 -22.60 -6.38 10.49
CA GLY A 375 -23.20 -6.79 11.75
C GLY A 375 -23.56 -8.27 11.88
N ASN A 376 -24.19 -8.88 10.87
CA ASN A 376 -24.61 -10.29 10.94
C ASN A 376 -24.15 -11.11 9.73
N VAL A 377 -24.25 -12.45 9.86
CA VAL A 377 -23.76 -13.41 8.86
C VAL A 377 -24.29 -13.12 7.45
N ASP A 378 -25.59 -12.87 7.30
CA ASP A 378 -26.21 -12.65 5.98
C ASP A 378 -25.73 -11.36 5.33
N ARG A 379 -25.60 -10.28 6.11
CA ARG A 379 -25.14 -8.99 5.57
C ARG A 379 -23.65 -9.02 5.22
N MET A 380 -22.84 -9.69 6.04
CA MET A 380 -21.41 -9.90 5.74
C MET A 380 -21.22 -10.77 4.49
N TYR A 381 -21.99 -11.85 4.38
CA TYR A 381 -21.98 -12.68 3.17
C TYR A 381 -22.40 -11.88 1.93
N ASP A 382 -23.44 -11.05 2.04
CA ASP A 382 -23.89 -10.21 0.94
C ASP A 382 -22.88 -9.09 0.58
N PHE A 383 -22.15 -8.56 1.56
CA PHE A 383 -21.02 -7.66 1.32
C PHE A 383 -19.93 -8.35 0.47
N PHE A 384 -19.54 -9.58 0.82
CA PHE A 384 -18.57 -10.34 0.03
C PHE A 384 -19.09 -10.63 -1.39
N GLN A 385 -20.34 -11.08 -1.52
CA GLN A 385 -20.96 -11.36 -2.81
C GLN A 385 -21.08 -10.13 -3.71
N THR A 386 -21.47 -8.98 -3.14
CA THR A 386 -21.59 -7.71 -3.87
C THR A 386 -20.24 -7.28 -4.41
N ASN A 387 -19.20 -7.35 -3.58
CA ASN A 387 -17.84 -7.02 -4.01
C ASN A 387 -17.33 -8.03 -5.03
N PHE A 388 -17.49 -9.34 -4.82
CA PHE A 388 -17.07 -10.37 -5.76
C PHE A 388 -17.66 -10.17 -7.17
N LYS A 389 -18.97 -9.92 -7.26
CA LYS A 389 -19.66 -9.67 -8.53
C LYS A 389 -19.07 -8.50 -9.30
N ARG A 390 -18.63 -7.45 -8.60
CA ARG A 390 -17.97 -6.28 -9.22
C ARG A 390 -16.71 -6.68 -9.99
N PHE A 391 -15.97 -7.69 -9.55
CA PHE A 391 -14.81 -8.22 -10.27
C PHE A 391 -15.25 -9.23 -11.33
N TYR A 392 -16.07 -10.20 -10.92
CA TYR A 392 -16.49 -11.36 -11.74
C TYR A 392 -17.31 -10.99 -12.98
N GLU A 393 -18.21 -10.02 -12.86
CA GLU A 393 -19.12 -9.59 -13.93
C GLU A 393 -18.53 -8.46 -14.81
N THR A 394 -17.35 -7.93 -14.47
CA THR A 394 -16.71 -6.84 -15.23
C THR A 394 -15.48 -7.28 -16.00
N ASN A 395 -14.26 -7.07 -15.49
CA ASN A 395 -13.02 -7.39 -16.21
C ASN A 395 -12.25 -8.58 -15.61
N ARG A 396 -12.81 -9.24 -14.59
CA ARG A 396 -12.22 -10.37 -13.85
C ARG A 396 -10.82 -10.11 -13.31
N ALA A 397 -10.52 -8.85 -12.96
CA ALA A 397 -9.34 -8.53 -12.18
C ALA A 397 -9.28 -9.39 -10.90
N PRO A 398 -8.08 -9.68 -10.36
CA PRO A 398 -7.94 -10.46 -9.13
C PRO A 398 -8.77 -9.85 -7.99
N PHE A 399 -9.64 -10.65 -7.40
CA PHE A 399 -10.45 -10.25 -6.25
C PHE A 399 -9.65 -10.49 -4.97
N GLY A 400 -8.97 -9.45 -4.49
CA GLY A 400 -8.21 -9.51 -3.25
C GLY A 400 -9.10 -9.34 -2.02
N LEU A 401 -8.85 -10.12 -0.99
CA LEU A 401 -9.45 -10.03 0.34
C LEU A 401 -8.31 -10.04 1.35
N TYR A 402 -8.11 -8.90 2.00
CA TYR A 402 -6.95 -8.62 2.83
C TYR A 402 -7.40 -8.46 4.30
N PHE A 403 -6.79 -9.23 5.20
CA PHE A 403 -7.25 -9.35 6.58
C PHE A 403 -6.12 -9.21 7.59
N HIS A 404 -6.45 -8.63 8.74
CA HIS A 404 -5.82 -8.98 10.01
C HIS A 404 -6.64 -10.07 10.72
N THR A 405 -5.99 -10.98 11.42
CA THR A 405 -6.67 -12.14 12.03
C THR A 405 -7.68 -11.77 13.10
N LEU A 406 -7.50 -10.63 13.78
CA LEU A 406 -8.43 -10.10 14.78
C LEU A 406 -9.85 -9.90 14.22
N TRP A 407 -9.98 -9.71 12.90
CA TRP A 407 -11.29 -9.64 12.27
C TRP A 407 -12.12 -10.92 12.48
N PHE A 408 -11.47 -12.07 12.61
CA PHE A 408 -12.13 -13.37 12.78
C PHE A 408 -12.49 -13.70 14.24
N ASP A 409 -12.32 -12.77 15.18
CA ASP A 409 -12.67 -12.97 16.59
C ASP A 409 -14.19 -13.14 16.83
N THR A 410 -15.01 -12.89 15.80
CA THR A 410 -16.46 -13.10 15.87
C THR A 410 -16.88 -14.36 15.10
N GLU A 411 -17.74 -15.16 15.73
CA GLU A 411 -18.30 -16.36 15.09
C GLU A 411 -19.11 -16.02 13.82
N ALA A 412 -19.71 -14.83 13.77
CA ALA A 412 -20.45 -14.36 12.61
C ALA A 412 -19.53 -14.13 11.40
N HIS A 413 -18.36 -13.52 11.61
CA HIS A 413 -17.37 -13.30 10.56
C HIS A 413 -16.83 -14.62 10.01
N VAL A 414 -16.44 -15.54 10.90
CA VAL A 414 -15.96 -16.88 10.50
C VAL A 414 -17.03 -17.63 9.68
N LYS A 415 -18.29 -17.64 10.13
CA LYS A 415 -19.39 -18.30 9.42
C LYS A 415 -19.67 -17.68 8.06
N ALA A 416 -19.76 -16.34 7.99
CA ALA A 416 -20.03 -15.64 6.74
C ALA A 416 -18.93 -15.88 5.71
N PHE A 417 -17.68 -15.78 6.13
CA PHE A 417 -16.52 -15.98 5.27
C PHE A 417 -16.35 -17.42 4.82
N THR A 418 -16.52 -18.39 5.73
CA THR A 418 -16.50 -19.83 5.41
C THR A 418 -17.57 -20.16 4.37
N LYS A 419 -18.81 -19.69 4.58
CA LYS A 419 -19.90 -19.88 3.62
C LYS A 419 -19.55 -19.28 2.26
N PHE A 420 -19.02 -18.06 2.24
CA PHE A 420 -18.62 -17.37 1.02
C PHE A 420 -17.55 -18.12 0.23
N ILE A 421 -16.47 -18.59 0.90
CA ILE A 421 -15.44 -19.40 0.25
C ILE A 421 -16.02 -20.68 -0.35
N ASP A 422 -16.84 -21.41 0.41
CA ASP A 422 -17.39 -22.69 -0.04
C ASP A 422 -18.30 -22.51 -1.26
N ASP A 423 -19.10 -21.43 -1.31
CA ASP A 423 -19.93 -21.09 -2.46
C ASP A 423 -19.09 -20.71 -3.69
N LEU A 424 -18.01 -19.94 -3.51
CA LEU A 424 -17.08 -19.61 -4.59
C LEU A 424 -16.36 -20.85 -5.12
N LEU A 425 -15.95 -21.77 -4.25
CA LEU A 425 -15.32 -23.03 -4.65
C LEU A 425 -16.26 -23.95 -5.41
N ALA A 426 -17.58 -23.79 -5.30
CA ALA A 426 -18.53 -24.51 -6.13
C ALA A 426 -18.51 -24.02 -7.59
N MET A 427 -18.15 -22.75 -7.84
CA MET A 427 -18.11 -22.16 -9.19
C MET A 427 -17.00 -22.78 -10.05
N PRO A 428 -17.25 -23.09 -11.34
CA PRO A 428 -16.30 -23.83 -12.19
C PRO A 428 -15.05 -23.02 -12.60
N ASP A 429 -15.13 -21.69 -12.55
CA ASP A 429 -14.15 -20.76 -13.11
C ASP A 429 -13.50 -19.83 -12.06
N VAL A 430 -13.71 -20.11 -10.77
CA VAL A 430 -13.10 -19.38 -9.65
C VAL A 430 -11.91 -20.15 -9.08
N TRP A 431 -10.82 -19.43 -8.81
CA TRP A 431 -9.53 -19.99 -8.39
C TRP A 431 -8.95 -19.19 -7.23
N PHE A 432 -8.71 -19.85 -6.09
CA PHE A 432 -8.03 -19.26 -4.94
C PHE A 432 -6.52 -19.45 -5.08
N VAL A 433 -5.80 -18.35 -5.27
CA VAL A 433 -4.38 -18.36 -5.62
C VAL A 433 -3.60 -17.34 -4.80
N THR A 434 -2.28 -17.54 -4.73
CA THR A 434 -1.35 -16.60 -4.09
C THR A 434 -1.09 -15.37 -4.97
N ASN A 435 -0.48 -14.33 -4.42
CA ASN A 435 -0.11 -13.14 -5.18
C ASN A 435 0.89 -13.48 -6.30
N TRP A 436 1.92 -14.27 -5.98
CA TRP A 436 2.89 -14.75 -6.98
C TRP A 436 2.20 -15.54 -8.09
N GLN A 437 1.22 -16.40 -7.77
CA GLN A 437 0.48 -17.16 -8.78
C GLN A 437 -0.36 -16.27 -9.70
N VAL A 438 -0.89 -15.15 -9.21
CA VAL A 438 -1.53 -14.13 -10.06
C VAL A 438 -0.52 -13.52 -11.01
N ILE A 439 0.66 -13.14 -10.52
CA ILE A 439 1.72 -12.58 -11.37
C ILE A 439 2.14 -13.58 -12.43
N GLU A 440 2.36 -14.85 -12.09
CA GLU A 440 2.71 -15.86 -13.10
C GLU A 440 1.62 -16.04 -14.17
N TRP A 441 0.34 -15.93 -13.79
CA TRP A 441 -0.74 -15.88 -14.77
C TRP A 441 -0.71 -14.60 -15.60
N MET A 442 -0.40 -13.45 -15.01
CA MET A 442 -0.24 -12.18 -15.73
C MET A 442 0.90 -12.25 -16.76
N ARG A 443 2.01 -12.91 -16.40
CA ARG A 443 3.17 -13.11 -17.28
C ARG A 443 2.84 -14.02 -18.46
N ASN A 444 1.95 -15.00 -18.25
CA ASN A 444 1.49 -15.91 -19.30
C ASN A 444 -0.03 -16.16 -19.22
N PRO A 445 -0.87 -15.22 -19.69
CA PRO A 445 -2.32 -15.30 -19.54
C PRO A 445 -2.87 -16.59 -20.14
N THR A 446 -3.38 -17.46 -19.27
CA THR A 446 -3.85 -18.80 -19.64
C THR A 446 -5.38 -18.87 -19.55
N PRO A 447 -6.10 -19.18 -20.64
CA PRO A 447 -7.56 -19.28 -20.61
C PRO A 447 -8.06 -20.36 -19.66
N ILE A 448 -9.30 -20.20 -19.17
CA ILE A 448 -9.97 -21.12 -18.24
C ILE A 448 -9.99 -22.58 -18.74
N ALA A 449 -10.06 -22.80 -20.05
CA ALA A 449 -10.04 -24.14 -20.64
C ALA A 449 -8.71 -24.89 -20.43
N GLN A 450 -7.62 -24.18 -20.18
CA GLN A 450 -6.26 -24.74 -20.02
C GLN A 450 -5.70 -24.55 -18.60
N ILE A 451 -6.39 -23.77 -17.77
CA ILE A 451 -5.86 -23.34 -16.47
C ILE A 451 -5.60 -24.50 -15.50
N SER A 452 -6.34 -25.59 -15.62
CA SER A 452 -6.16 -26.78 -14.78
C SER A 452 -4.81 -27.48 -15.00
N GLN A 453 -4.13 -27.19 -16.11
CA GLN A 453 -2.79 -27.69 -16.44
C GLN A 453 -1.72 -26.60 -16.32
N PHE A 454 -2.09 -25.38 -15.90
CA PHE A 454 -1.15 -24.27 -15.78
C PHE A 454 -0.13 -24.58 -14.68
N LYS A 455 1.14 -24.74 -15.08
CA LYS A 455 2.22 -25.26 -14.22
C LYS A 455 2.37 -24.48 -12.90
N PRO A 456 2.40 -23.12 -12.90
CA PRO A 456 2.55 -22.36 -11.65
C PRO A 456 1.42 -22.57 -10.62
N TRP A 457 0.26 -23.09 -11.05
CA TRP A 457 -0.88 -23.37 -10.16
C TRP A 457 -0.98 -24.84 -9.75
N GLN A 458 -0.04 -25.69 -10.18
CA GLN A 458 0.03 -27.09 -9.76
C GLN A 458 0.71 -27.22 -8.38
N CYS A 459 0.28 -28.22 -7.63
CA CYS A 459 0.79 -28.57 -6.29
C CYS A 459 1.64 -29.85 -6.30
N ASN A 460 1.63 -30.59 -7.40
CA ASN A 460 2.36 -31.86 -7.55
C ASN A 460 3.63 -31.69 -8.39
N ASP A 461 4.24 -30.49 -8.38
CA ASP A 461 5.47 -30.27 -9.15
C ASP A 461 6.62 -31.06 -8.49
N PRO A 462 7.21 -32.05 -9.20
CA PRO A 462 8.33 -32.83 -8.66
C PRO A 462 9.60 -31.99 -8.47
N THR A 463 9.65 -30.79 -9.03
CA THR A 463 10.75 -29.82 -8.86
C THR A 463 10.47 -28.79 -7.76
N ASP A 464 9.32 -28.88 -7.10
CA ASP A 464 8.98 -28.02 -5.97
C ASP A 464 9.95 -28.28 -4.82
N ILE A 465 10.74 -27.26 -4.49
CA ILE A 465 11.73 -27.31 -3.42
C ILE A 465 11.11 -27.53 -2.04
N ARG A 466 9.79 -27.29 -1.90
CA ARG A 466 9.03 -27.58 -0.67
C ARG A 466 8.82 -29.08 -0.45
N ASN A 467 8.82 -29.87 -1.52
CA ASN A 467 8.59 -31.31 -1.49
C ASN A 467 9.87 -32.13 -1.20
N GLY A 468 11.04 -31.48 -1.12
CA GLY A 468 12.32 -32.15 -0.94
C GLY A 468 12.78 -32.20 0.53
N ASP A 469 12.96 -33.41 1.06
CA ASP A 469 13.93 -33.65 2.12
C ASP A 469 15.34 -33.33 1.57
N ALA A 470 16.00 -32.32 2.15
CA ALA A 470 17.43 -32.01 2.07
C ALA A 470 18.13 -32.30 0.71
N VAL A 471 18.02 -31.39 -0.27
CA VAL A 471 19.01 -31.30 -1.35
C VAL A 471 19.96 -30.13 -1.05
N SER A 472 21.25 -30.44 -0.96
CA SER A 472 22.31 -29.54 -0.51
C SER A 472 22.34 -28.20 -1.27
N ASN A 473 22.36 -27.10 -0.51
CA ASN A 473 22.69 -25.76 -0.97
C ASN A 473 24.05 -25.72 -1.69
N SER A 474 24.07 -25.84 -3.03
CA SER A 474 25.26 -25.42 -3.80
C SER A 474 25.03 -25.08 -5.28
N GLN A 475 23.80 -24.97 -5.79
CA GLN A 475 23.60 -24.80 -7.25
C GLN A 475 22.50 -23.84 -7.72
N LEU A 476 22.12 -22.83 -6.94
CA LEU A 476 21.21 -21.78 -7.43
C LEU A 476 21.73 -20.38 -7.10
N LEU A 477 22.75 -19.96 -7.83
CA LEU A 477 23.03 -18.54 -8.09
C LEU A 477 23.12 -18.35 -9.61
N PRO A 478 22.32 -17.46 -10.23
CA PRO A 478 22.46 -17.08 -11.62
C PRO A 478 23.82 -16.38 -11.85
N SER A 479 24.44 -16.67 -12.99
CA SER A 479 25.77 -16.18 -13.40
C SER A 479 25.84 -14.69 -13.77
N HIS A 480 24.94 -13.84 -13.27
CA HIS A 480 24.92 -12.41 -13.54
C HIS A 480 25.10 -11.51 -12.32
N VAL A 481 25.54 -12.10 -11.20
CA VAL A 481 26.16 -11.35 -10.09
C VAL A 481 27.58 -11.90 -9.91
N ARG A 482 28.50 -11.40 -10.72
CA ARG A 482 29.95 -11.43 -10.52
C ARG A 482 30.54 -10.12 -11.01
#